data_AF-A0A382W1T1-F1
#
_entry.id   AF-A0A382W1T1-F1
#
_cell.length_a   1.000
_cell.length_b   1.000
_cell.length_c   1.000
_cell.angle_alpha   90.00
_cell.angle_beta   90.00
_cell.angle_gamma   90.00
#
_symmetry.space_group_name_H-M   'P 1'
#
loop_
_entity.id
_entity.type
_entity.pdbx_description
1 polymer ?
#
loop_
_entity_poly.entity_id
_entity_poly.type
_entity_poly.pdbx_seq_one_letter_code
_entity_poly.pdbx_strand_id
1 'polypeptide(L)' 'MDSKNLIEKTRLYVEKELAGESSGHDWWHIYRVWSLAKNLAQMEGADSMIVELSA' A
#
# COMPACT_ATOMS: atom_id res chain seq x y z
N MET A 1 16.14 2.36 -10.24
CA MET A 1 15.54 2.22 -8.90
C MET A 1 14.62 1.01 -8.96
N ASP A 2 14.83 0.01 -8.11
CA ASP A 2 13.99 -1.19 -8.12
C ASP A 2 12.57 -0.88 -7.66
N SER A 3 11.55 -1.30 -8.39
CA SER A 3 10.14 -1.03 -8.05
C SER A 3 9.75 -1.55 -6.67
N LYS A 4 10.30 -2.70 -6.25
CA LYS A 4 10.15 -3.23 -4.89
C LYS A 4 10.73 -2.30 -3.83
N ASN A 5 11.84 -1.63 -4.14
CA ASN A 5 12.47 -0.68 -3.23
C ASN A 5 11.62 0.59 -3.07
N LEU A 6 10.93 1.03 -4.13
CA LEU A 6 10.03 2.17 -4.06
C LEU A 6 8.79 1.86 -3.21
N ILE A 7 8.12 0.73 -3.48
CA ILE A 7 6.90 0.32 -2.75
C ILE A 7 7.19 0.20 -1.25
N GLU A 8 8.27 -0.47 -0.85
CA GLU A 8 8.59 -0.64 0.57
C GLU A 8 8.93 0.69 1.25
N LYS A 9 9.62 1.60 0.56
CA LYS A 9 9.88 2.95 1.09
C LYS A 9 8.61 3.75 1.28
N THR A 10 7.68 3.71 0.32
CA THR A 10 6.38 4.37 0.43
C THR A 10 5.57 3.77 1.57
N ARG A 11 5.56 2.42 1.69
CA ARG A 11 4.88 1.71 2.77
C ARG A 11 5.33 2.18 4.15
N LEU A 12 6.65 2.18 4.39
CA LEU A 12 7.24 2.63 5.66
C LEU A 12 6.95 4.11 5.95
N TYR A 13 6.94 4.95 4.91
CA TYR A 13 6.57 6.36 5.03
C TYR A 13 5.11 6.51 5.49
N VAL A 14 4.17 5.85 4.81
CA VAL A 14 2.73 5.93 5.12
C VAL A 14 2.43 5.35 6.50
N GLU A 15 3.05 4.22 6.86
CA GLU A 15 2.94 3.61 8.19
C GLU A 15 3.34 4.61 9.27
N LYS A 16 4.48 5.29 9.09
CA LYS A 16 4.95 6.30 10.06
C LYS A 16 4.00 7.49 10.17
N GLU A 17 3.49 8.01 9.06
CA GLU A 17 2.62 9.20 9.07
C GLU A 17 1.23 8.91 9.67
N LEU A 18 0.73 7.67 9.56
CA LEU A 18 -0.65 7.32 9.95
C LEU A 18 -0.78 6.35 11.12
N ALA A 19 0.33 5.96 11.75
CA ALA A 19 0.32 5.08 12.93
C ALA A 19 -0.47 5.64 14.14
N GLY A 20 -0.66 6.95 14.22
CA GLY A 20 -1.36 7.63 15.32
C GLY A 20 -2.69 8.29 14.93
N GLU A 21 -3.19 8.02 13.72
CA GLU A 21 -4.44 8.58 13.22
C GLU A 21 -5.64 7.83 13.85
N SER A 22 -6.73 8.52 14.19
CA SER A 22 -7.88 7.92 14.92
C SER A 22 -9.24 8.15 14.26
N SER A 23 -9.30 8.71 13.05
CA SER A 23 -10.52 8.92 12.27
C SER A 23 -11.02 7.64 11.60
N GLY A 24 -10.22 6.56 11.62
CA GLY A 24 -10.51 5.30 10.93
C GLY A 24 -9.82 5.16 9.57
N HIS A 25 -9.01 6.15 9.18
CA HIS A 25 -8.12 6.13 8.02
C HIS A 25 -6.65 5.94 8.46
N ASP A 26 -6.48 5.13 9.51
CA ASP A 26 -5.18 4.81 10.08
C ASP A 26 -4.35 3.89 9.16
N TRP A 27 -3.11 3.68 9.57
CA TRP A 27 -2.22 2.73 8.90
C TRP A 27 -2.88 1.36 8.68
N TRP A 28 -3.66 0.87 9.65
CA TRP A 28 -4.30 -0.44 9.55
C TRP A 28 -5.42 -0.48 8.50
N HIS A 29 -6.16 0.60 8.32
CA HIS A 29 -7.11 0.75 7.22
C HIS A 29 -6.40 0.63 5.88
N ILE A 30 -5.37 1.45 5.66
CA ILE A 30 -4.62 1.47 4.40
C ILE A 30 -3.94 0.14 4.14
N TYR A 31 -3.30 -0.46 5.15
CA TYR A 31 -2.64 -1.76 5.02
C TYR A 31 -3.59 -2.86 4.52
N ARG A 32 -4.84 -2.88 5.00
CA ARG A 32 -5.86 -3.84 4.53
C ARG A 32 -6.26 -3.57 3.08
N VAL A 33 -6.50 -2.30 2.71
CA VAL A 33 -6.86 -1.92 1.34
C VAL A 33 -5.73 -2.25 0.37
N TRP A 34 -4.51 -1.85 0.69
CA TRP A 34 -3.29 -2.14 -0.06
C TRP A 34 -3.06 -3.65 -0.25
N SER A 35 -3.18 -4.44 0.82
CA SER A 35 -3.02 -5.90 0.75
C SER A 35 -4.06 -6.55 -0.15
N LEU A 36 -5.30 -6.08 -0.11
CA LEU A 36 -6.37 -6.57 -0.98
C LEU A 36 -6.12 -6.18 -2.44
N ALA A 37 -5.76 -4.92 -2.68
CA ALA A 37 -5.47 -4.40 -4.02
C ALA A 37 -4.29 -5.16 -4.67
N LYS A 38 -3.24 -5.46 -3.91
CA LYS A 38 -2.12 -6.30 -4.34
C LYS A 38 -2.56 -7.69 -4.80
N ASN A 39 -3.39 -8.36 -4.00
CA ASN A 39 -3.90 -9.70 -4.34
C ASN A 39 -4.76 -9.66 -5.61
N LEU A 40 -5.63 -8.66 -5.75
CA LEU A 40 -6.45 -8.46 -6.94
C LEU A 40 -5.58 -8.17 -8.17
N ALA A 41 -4.56 -7.32 -8.05
CA ALA A 41 -3.65 -7.04 -9.15
C ALA A 41 -2.95 -8.31 -9.65
N GLN A 42 -2.54 -9.19 -8.74
CA GLN A 42 -1.93 -10.47 -9.11
C GLN A 42 -2.92 -11.42 -9.80
N MET A 43 -4.16 -11.49 -9.32
CA MET A 43 -5.19 -12.35 -9.91
C MET A 43 -5.64 -11.87 -11.30
N GLU A 44 -5.79 -10.57 -11.47
CA GLU A 44 -6.27 -9.95 -12.71
C GLU A 44 -5.15 -9.65 -13.71
N GLY A 45 -3.89 -9.87 -13.34
CA GLY A 45 -2.72 -9.56 -14.17
C GLY A 45 -2.52 -8.05 -14.38
N ALA A 46 -2.97 -7.21 -13.45
CA ALA A 46 -2.77 -5.77 -13.48
C ALA A 46 -1.33 -5.39 -13.08
N ASP A 47 -0.91 -4.17 -13.43
CA ASP A 47 0.38 -3.64 -13.02
C ASP A 47 0.44 -3.45 -11.51
N SER A 48 1.15 -4.36 -10.82
CA SER A 48 1.22 -4.37 -9.36
C SER A 48 1.89 -3.10 -8.81
N MET A 49 2.83 -2.50 -9.54
CA MET A 49 3.50 -1.30 -9.09
C MET A 49 2.54 -0.11 -9.06
N ILE A 50 1.72 0.06 -10.09
CA ILE A 50 0.72 1.12 -10.14
C ILE A 50 -0.36 0.91 -9.07
N VAL A 51 -0.86 -0.33 -8.95
CA VAL A 51 -1.92 -0.66 -7.98
C VAL A 51 -1.43 -0.48 -6.55
N GLU A 52 -0.27 -1.03 -6.19
CA GLU A 52 0.30 -0.95 -4.84
C GLU A 52 0.68 0.48 -4.43
N LEU A 53 1.01 1.37 -5.38
CA LEU A 53 1.32 2.77 -5.08
C LEU A 53 0.08 3.69 -5.02
N SER A 54 -1.07 3.24 -5.55
CA SER A 54 -2.30 4.03 -5.62
C SER A 54 -3.33 3.66 -4.56
N ALA A 55 -3.23 2.45 -4.00
CA ALA A 55 -4.11 1.91 -2.97
C ALA A 55 -3.76 2.42 -1.57
#